data_AF-A0A957W8V9-F1
#
_entry.id   AF-A0A957W8V9-F1
#
_cell.length_a   1.000
_cell.length_b   1.000
_cell.length_c   1.000
_cell.angle_alpha   90.00
_cell.angle_beta   90.00
_cell.angle_gamma   90.00
#
_symmetry.space_group_name_H-M   'P 1'
#
loop_
_entity.id
_entity.type
_entity.pdbx_description
1 polymer ?
#
loop_
_entity_poly.entity_id
_entity_poly.type
_entity_poly.pdbx_seq_one_letter_code
_entity_poly.pdbx_strand_id
1 'polypeptide(L)'
;MTNGQHPDCQGILVPIGYDAERLAAGEALLERWLRAKATMKERGKAQMLATQAEQAAERAAQLEATALREAVRTLWMDDESTLALFDLVDYRRTSSRPAQRPNGATGESHDADNLTPSEATKKEDSSPTNGQGWVSDYRLRTPERVARWRVLLAMVDKLDEAKQAELATYGWDAAHVARALSLVEAYVLADAVQQQKVKAVEASRAAAKQAEQALRRWYTQAGRLTRSAIKRRVPPEQQAYMRGLLGV
;
A
#
# COMPACT_ATOMS: atom_id res chain seq x y z
N MET A 1 -36.11 -11.92 -4.85
CA MET A 1 -36.87 -11.00 -5.71
C MET A 1 -35.90 -10.34 -6.67
N THR A 2 -35.96 -10.70 -7.94
CA THR A 2 -35.10 -10.19 -9.02
C THR A 2 -35.60 -8.83 -9.49
N ASN A 3 -35.09 -7.76 -8.89
CA ASN A 3 -35.46 -6.36 -9.20
C ASN A 3 -34.92 -5.85 -10.56
N GLY A 4 -34.86 -6.67 -11.60
CA GLY A 4 -34.18 -6.33 -12.86
C GLY A 4 -34.91 -6.69 -14.15
N GLN A 5 -36.12 -7.24 -14.11
CA GLN A 5 -36.85 -7.65 -15.31
C GLN A 5 -38.33 -7.23 -15.24
N HIS A 6 -38.59 -5.93 -15.09
CA HIS A 6 -39.89 -5.42 -15.54
C HIS A 6 -39.75 -5.06 -17.02
N PRO A 7 -40.36 -5.82 -17.94
CA PRO A 7 -40.15 -5.67 -19.39
C PRO A 7 -40.71 -4.36 -19.99
N ASP A 8 -41.12 -3.40 -19.16
CA ASP A 8 -41.80 -2.19 -19.62
C ASP A 8 -41.40 -0.92 -18.85
N CYS A 9 -40.25 -0.92 -18.17
CA CYS A 9 -39.76 0.32 -17.54
C CYS A 9 -39.61 1.45 -18.56
N GLN A 10 -39.21 1.14 -19.80
CA GLN A 10 -39.09 2.11 -20.89
C GLN A 10 -40.47 2.66 -21.31
N GLY A 11 -41.49 1.80 -21.44
CA GLY A 11 -42.88 2.17 -21.73
C GLY A 11 -43.52 3.03 -20.64
N ILE A 12 -43.10 2.84 -19.38
CA ILE A 12 -43.56 3.63 -18.23
C ILE A 12 -42.78 4.96 -18.11
N LEU A 13 -41.49 5.00 -18.45
CA LEU A 13 -40.61 6.17 -18.28
C LEU A 13 -40.79 7.25 -19.37
N VAL A 14 -41.13 6.85 -20.60
CA VAL A 14 -41.36 7.77 -21.73
C VAL A 14 -42.55 8.74 -21.50
N PRO A 15 -43.74 8.30 -21.02
CA PRO A 15 -44.87 9.18 -20.69
C PRO A 15 -44.55 10.25 -19.63
N ILE A 16 -43.66 9.91 -18.68
CA ILE A 16 -43.17 10.80 -17.60
C ILE A 16 -41.95 11.63 -18.02
N GLY A 17 -41.61 11.67 -19.31
CA GLY A 17 -40.64 12.62 -19.86
C GLY A 17 -39.17 12.23 -19.67
N TYR A 18 -38.89 10.94 -19.47
CA TYR A 18 -37.56 10.39 -19.75
C TYR A 18 -37.50 10.06 -21.24
N ASP A 19 -36.88 10.95 -22.00
CA ASP A 19 -36.48 10.65 -23.36
C ASP A 19 -35.36 9.58 -23.38
N ALA A 20 -35.22 8.90 -24.52
CA ALA A 20 -34.19 7.89 -24.70
C ALA A 20 -32.77 8.45 -24.47
N GLU A 21 -32.56 9.73 -24.78
CA GLU A 21 -31.28 10.42 -24.61
C GLU A 21 -30.84 10.51 -23.14
N ARG A 22 -31.78 10.80 -22.22
CA ARG A 22 -31.49 10.88 -20.78
C ARG A 22 -31.16 9.52 -20.20
N LEU A 23 -31.88 8.47 -20.61
CA LEU A 23 -31.58 7.10 -20.19
C LEU A 23 -30.21 6.66 -20.69
N ALA A 24 -29.90 6.90 -21.97
CA ALA A 24 -28.58 6.63 -22.54
C ALA A 24 -27.47 7.41 -21.82
N ALA A 25 -27.71 8.68 -21.45
CA ALA A 25 -26.76 9.47 -20.66
C ALA A 25 -26.50 8.89 -19.26
N GLY A 26 -27.54 8.36 -18.59
CA GLY A 26 -27.42 7.68 -17.31
C GLY A 26 -26.64 6.37 -17.39
N GLU A 27 -26.94 5.55 -18.40
CA GLU A 27 -26.23 4.31 -18.70
C GLU A 27 -24.75 4.57 -19.00
N ALA A 28 -24.44 5.57 -19.83
CA ALA A 28 -23.06 5.96 -20.12
C ALA A 28 -22.29 6.40 -18.85
N LEU A 29 -22.94 7.12 -17.92
CA LEU A 29 -22.34 7.50 -16.64
C LEU A 29 -22.12 6.28 -15.73
N LEU A 30 -23.06 5.35 -15.70
CA LEU A 30 -22.94 4.10 -14.94
C LEU A 30 -21.79 3.25 -15.47
N GLU A 31 -21.71 3.05 -16.79
CA GLU A 31 -20.61 2.34 -17.43
C GLU A 31 -19.27 3.00 -17.14
N ARG A 32 -19.18 4.32 -17.23
CA ARG A 32 -17.96 5.07 -16.91
C ARG A 32 -17.53 4.84 -15.46
N TRP A 33 -18.47 4.86 -14.52
CA TRP A 33 -18.19 4.57 -13.11
C TRP A 33 -17.73 3.13 -12.89
N LEU A 34 -18.40 2.15 -13.51
CA LEU A 34 -18.02 0.74 -13.44
C LEU A 34 -16.61 0.50 -14.01
N ARG A 35 -16.29 1.08 -15.16
CA ARG A 35 -14.94 1.03 -15.75
C ARG A 35 -13.90 1.65 -14.83
N ALA A 36 -14.18 2.85 -14.28
CA ALA A 36 -13.26 3.50 -13.33
C ALA A 36 -13.02 2.66 -12.07
N LYS A 37 -14.06 2.00 -11.54
CA LYS A 37 -13.95 1.09 -10.39
C LYS A 37 -13.14 -0.16 -10.72
N ALA A 38 -13.32 -0.75 -11.89
CA ALA A 38 -12.54 -1.90 -12.36
C ALA A 38 -11.05 -1.54 -12.49
N THR A 39 -10.73 -0.43 -13.16
CA THR A 39 -9.35 0.07 -13.30
C THR A 39 -8.69 0.35 -11.95
N MET A 40 -9.43 0.93 -11.00
CA MET A 40 -8.92 1.16 -9.64
C MET A 40 -8.56 -0.17 -8.95
N LYS A 41 -9.40 -1.20 -9.08
CA LYS A 41 -9.14 -2.53 -8.49
C LYS A 41 -7.88 -3.19 -9.09
N GLU A 42 -7.73 -3.13 -10.41
CA GLU A 42 -6.55 -3.67 -11.10
C GLU A 42 -5.27 -2.94 -10.69
N ARG A 43 -5.30 -1.61 -10.64
CA ARG A 43 -4.15 -0.81 -10.21
C ARG A 43 -3.82 -1.03 -8.73
N GLY A 44 -4.82 -1.25 -7.87
CA GLY A 44 -4.61 -1.64 -6.48
C GLY A 44 -3.86 -2.97 -6.34
N LYS A 45 -4.20 -3.98 -7.17
CA LYS A 45 -3.44 -5.24 -7.23
C LYS A 45 -1.99 -5.02 -7.69
N ALA A 46 -1.80 -4.21 -8.74
CA ALA A 46 -0.46 -3.92 -9.25
C ALA A 46 0.41 -3.17 -8.22
N GLN A 47 -0.17 -2.24 -7.46
CA GLN A 47 0.50 -1.56 -6.36
C GLN A 47 0.92 -2.54 -5.27
N MET A 48 0.04 -3.47 -4.87
CA MET A 48 0.37 -4.48 -3.86
C MET A 48 1.55 -5.36 -4.29
N LEU A 49 1.57 -5.83 -5.54
CA LEU A 49 2.70 -6.60 -6.07
C LEU A 49 3.99 -5.79 -6.08
N ALA A 50 3.92 -4.50 -6.45
CA ALA A 50 5.07 -3.60 -6.42
C ALA A 50 5.58 -3.38 -4.99
N THR A 51 4.70 -3.24 -3.99
CA THR A 51 5.10 -3.19 -2.56
C THR A 51 5.85 -4.45 -2.14
N GLN A 52 5.37 -5.63 -2.53
CA GLN A 52 6.01 -6.89 -2.16
C GLN A 52 7.40 -7.02 -2.79
N ALA A 53 7.54 -6.62 -4.06
CA ALA A 53 8.83 -6.61 -4.75
C ALA A 53 9.81 -5.62 -4.13
N GLU A 54 9.36 -4.41 -3.78
CA GLU A 54 10.14 -3.41 -3.05
C GLU A 54 10.66 -3.98 -1.71
N GLN A 55 9.78 -4.55 -0.89
CA GLN A 55 10.15 -5.12 0.40
C GLN A 55 11.13 -6.30 0.28
N ALA A 56 10.97 -7.13 -0.75
CA ALA A 56 11.89 -8.23 -1.01
C ALA A 56 13.29 -7.71 -1.38
N ALA A 57 13.36 -6.73 -2.28
CA ALA A 57 14.62 -6.11 -2.68
C ALA A 57 15.28 -5.36 -1.51
N GLU A 58 14.50 -4.66 -0.70
CA GLU A 58 14.96 -3.97 0.51
C GLU A 58 15.60 -4.94 1.50
N ARG A 59 14.92 -6.05 1.80
CA ARG A 59 15.44 -7.08 2.71
C ARG A 59 16.73 -7.68 2.18
N ALA A 60 16.81 -7.99 0.89
CA ALA A 60 18.03 -8.53 0.28
C ALA A 60 19.20 -7.54 0.42
N ALA A 61 19.02 -6.28 0.04
CA ALA A 61 20.06 -5.25 0.15
C ALA A 61 20.47 -4.98 1.62
N GLN A 62 19.50 -4.95 2.54
CA GLN A 62 19.76 -4.76 3.96
C GLN A 62 20.54 -5.94 4.57
N LEU A 63 20.21 -7.18 4.19
CA LEU A 63 20.92 -8.37 4.66
C LEU A 63 22.38 -8.33 4.24
N GLU A 64 22.67 -8.00 2.98
CA GLU A 64 24.04 -7.85 2.49
C GLU A 64 24.80 -6.75 3.23
N ALA A 65 24.18 -5.57 3.39
CA ALA A 65 24.81 -4.47 4.10
C ALA A 65 25.08 -4.80 5.58
N THR A 66 24.18 -5.53 6.24
CA THR A 66 24.38 -5.99 7.62
C THR A 66 25.50 -7.03 7.69
N ALA A 67 25.49 -8.02 6.79
CA ALA A 67 26.51 -9.07 6.75
C ALA A 67 27.91 -8.50 6.49
N LEU A 68 28.04 -7.47 5.64
CA LEU A 68 29.33 -6.79 5.44
C LEU A 68 29.80 -6.09 6.71
N ARG A 69 28.90 -5.37 7.41
CA ARG A 69 29.24 -4.73 8.68
C ARG A 69 29.70 -5.72 9.73
N GLU A 70 29.05 -6.87 9.81
CA GLU A 70 29.43 -7.94 10.74
C GLU A 70 30.78 -8.56 10.39
N ALA A 71 31.06 -8.77 9.09
CA ALA A 71 32.36 -9.26 8.63
C ALA A 71 33.49 -8.28 8.95
N VAL A 72 33.33 -6.99 8.59
CA VAL A 72 34.28 -5.91 8.89
C VAL A 72 34.55 -5.83 10.39
N ARG A 73 33.50 -5.89 11.21
CA ARG A 73 33.62 -5.86 12.66
C ARG A 73 34.38 -7.07 13.21
N THR A 74 34.12 -8.26 12.68
CA THR A 74 34.72 -9.50 13.18
C THR A 74 36.21 -9.56 12.84
N LEU A 75 36.58 -9.15 11.62
CA LEU A 75 37.97 -9.16 11.15
C LEU A 75 38.81 -8.07 11.83
N TRP A 76 38.25 -6.87 12.03
CA TRP A 76 39.03 -5.70 12.42
C TRP A 76 38.47 -4.97 13.64
N MET A 77 38.00 -5.73 14.64
CA MET A 77 37.41 -5.19 15.87
C MET A 77 38.33 -4.19 16.60
N ASP A 78 39.64 -4.34 16.42
CA ASP A 78 40.66 -3.51 17.07
C ASP A 78 41.30 -2.45 16.16
N ASP A 79 40.96 -2.42 14.88
CA ASP A 79 41.46 -1.41 13.93
C ASP A 79 40.47 -0.25 13.80
N GLU A 80 40.67 0.77 14.62
CA GLU A 80 39.82 1.97 14.62
C GLU A 80 39.80 2.69 13.27
N SER A 81 40.87 2.61 12.48
CA SER A 81 40.92 3.24 11.16
C SER A 81 39.99 2.56 10.16
N THR A 82 39.95 1.22 10.20
CA THR A 82 39.04 0.43 9.36
C THR A 82 37.60 0.57 9.84
N LEU A 83 37.35 0.58 11.15
CA LEU A 83 36.00 0.83 11.67
C LEU A 83 35.51 2.25 11.35
N ALA A 84 36.38 3.27 11.37
CA ALA A 84 36.05 4.63 10.95
C ALA A 84 35.69 4.73 9.48
N LEU A 85 36.41 4.00 8.61
CA LEU A 85 36.13 3.96 7.19
C LEU A 85 34.69 3.49 6.89
N PHE A 86 34.17 2.56 7.69
CA PHE A 86 32.82 2.00 7.55
C PHE A 86 31.76 2.67 8.44
N ASP A 87 32.11 3.76 9.15
CA ASP A 87 31.24 4.45 10.11
C ASP A 87 30.73 3.53 11.25
N LEU A 88 31.64 2.70 11.79
CA LEU A 88 31.37 1.67 12.82
C LEU A 88 32.04 1.95 14.17
N VAL A 89 32.69 3.10 14.34
CA VAL A 89 33.50 3.43 15.54
C VAL A 89 32.70 3.42 16.84
N ASP A 90 31.47 3.94 16.81
CA ASP A 90 30.63 4.06 18.00
C ASP A 90 30.16 2.71 18.57
N TYR A 91 30.22 1.62 17.79
CA TYR A 91 29.83 0.29 18.26
C TYR A 91 30.79 -0.29 19.30
N ARG A 92 32.08 0.08 19.27
CA ARG A 92 33.11 -0.40 20.22
C ARG A 92 32.81 -0.02 21.67
N ARG A 93 32.10 1.10 21.89
CA ARG A 93 31.72 1.60 23.23
C ARG A 93 30.56 0.84 23.89
N THR A 94 29.79 0.04 23.14
CA THR A 94 28.64 -0.69 23.70
C THR A 94 28.96 -2.13 24.12
N SER A 95 30.03 -2.73 23.60
CA SER A 95 30.44 -4.10 23.94
C SER A 95 31.30 -4.21 25.21
N SER A 96 31.72 -3.10 25.80
CA SER A 96 32.51 -3.03 27.03
C SER A 96 31.69 -2.78 28.31
N ARG A 97 30.37 -3.04 28.28
CA ARG A 97 29.55 -3.05 29.50
C ARG A 97 29.77 -4.37 30.26
N PRO A 98 30.31 -4.35 31.50
CA PRO A 98 30.57 -5.57 32.26
C PRO A 98 29.26 -6.31 32.56
N ALA A 99 29.31 -7.64 32.49
CA ALA A 99 28.22 -8.55 32.79
C ALA A 99 27.57 -8.20 34.15
N GLN A 100 26.37 -7.61 34.10
CA GLN A 100 25.49 -7.54 35.25
C GLN A 100 24.90 -8.94 35.45
N ARG A 101 25.33 -9.62 36.52
CA ARG A 101 24.73 -10.85 37.04
C ARG A 101 23.22 -10.65 37.23
N PRO A 102 22.35 -11.58 36.79
CA PRO A 102 20.97 -11.60 37.24
C PRO A 102 20.93 -12.16 38.67
N ASN A 103 20.69 -11.29 39.65
CA ASN A 103 20.35 -11.67 41.02
C ASN A 103 18.84 -11.54 41.21
N GLY A 104 18.21 -12.63 41.67
CA GLY A 104 16.96 -12.66 42.45
C GLY A 104 15.68 -12.27 41.70
N ALA A 105 14.80 -13.20 41.32
CA ALA A 105 13.83 -13.88 42.19
C ALA A 105 12.84 -12.91 42.89
N THR A 106 11.64 -12.80 42.31
CA THR A 106 10.36 -12.85 43.03
C THR A 106 9.25 -12.94 41.98
N GLY A 107 8.75 -14.15 41.78
CA GLY A 107 7.48 -14.37 41.09
C GLY A 107 6.37 -14.31 42.11
N GLU A 108 5.59 -13.24 42.07
CA GLU A 108 4.27 -13.22 42.70
C GLU A 108 3.23 -13.52 41.62
N SER A 109 2.52 -14.61 41.86
CA SER A 109 1.31 -15.06 41.21
C SER A 109 0.17 -14.06 41.42
N HIS A 110 -0.54 -13.71 40.35
CA HIS A 110 -1.95 -13.37 40.47
C HIS A 110 -2.75 -14.05 39.37
N ASP A 111 -3.68 -14.86 39.84
CA ASP A 111 -4.75 -15.52 39.10
C ASP A 111 -5.60 -14.53 38.30
N ALA A 112 -6.04 -14.96 37.12
CA ALA A 112 -7.41 -14.75 36.67
C ALA A 112 -7.73 -15.73 35.54
N ASP A 113 -8.34 -16.83 35.94
CA ASP A 113 -9.10 -17.74 35.10
C ASP A 113 -10.25 -17.03 34.36
N ASN A 114 -10.63 -17.69 33.26
CA ASN A 114 -11.93 -17.67 32.59
C ASN A 114 -12.33 -16.45 31.75
N LEU A 115 -12.46 -16.70 30.44
CA LEU A 115 -13.74 -16.59 29.73
C LEU A 115 -13.72 -17.48 28.47
N THR A 116 -14.80 -18.24 28.31
CA THR A 116 -15.08 -19.29 27.32
C THR A 116 -15.31 -18.78 25.88
N PRO A 117 -15.28 -19.68 24.88
CA PRO A 117 -15.39 -19.33 23.46
C PRO A 117 -16.83 -19.43 22.96
N SER A 118 -17.36 -18.38 22.33
CA SER A 118 -18.51 -18.47 21.39
C SER A 118 -18.83 -17.11 20.79
N GLU A 119 -18.54 -16.93 19.50
CA GLU A 119 -19.55 -16.75 18.45
C GLU A 119 -18.91 -16.19 17.18
N ALA A 120 -19.23 -16.86 16.09
CA ALA A 120 -18.75 -16.56 14.76
C ALA A 120 -19.56 -15.42 14.11
N THR A 121 -18.91 -14.82 13.09
CA THR A 121 -19.50 -14.21 11.89
C THR A 121 -20.24 -12.87 12.00
N LYS A 122 -19.45 -11.80 11.86
CA LYS A 122 -19.71 -10.73 10.88
C LYS A 122 -18.38 -10.24 10.28
N LYS A 123 -17.99 -10.82 9.14
CA LYS A 123 -16.99 -10.21 8.24
C LYS A 123 -17.72 -9.15 7.42
N GLU A 124 -17.92 -7.97 8.00
CA GLU A 124 -18.20 -6.76 7.23
C GLU A 124 -16.87 -6.13 6.81
N ASP A 125 -16.65 -6.12 5.49
CA ASP A 125 -15.88 -5.17 4.68
C ASP A 125 -15.02 -4.14 5.43
N SER A 126 -14.03 -4.64 6.17
CA SER A 126 -12.97 -3.81 6.74
C SER A 126 -11.90 -3.66 5.66
N SER A 127 -12.16 -2.75 4.71
CA SER A 127 -11.10 -2.22 3.84
C SER A 127 -9.95 -1.73 4.73
N PRO A 128 -8.69 -2.13 4.51
CA PRO A 128 -7.58 -1.68 5.34
C PRO A 128 -7.30 -0.20 5.04
N THR A 129 -7.87 0.70 5.83
CA THR A 129 -7.54 2.14 5.83
C THR A 129 -6.35 2.49 6.73
N ASN A 130 -5.70 1.51 7.35
CA ASN A 130 -4.52 1.72 8.18
C ASN A 130 -3.22 1.51 7.37
N GLY A 131 -2.89 2.50 6.54
CA GLY A 131 -1.61 2.52 5.82
C GLY A 131 -1.05 3.90 5.51
N GLN A 132 -1.80 4.99 5.78
CA GLN A 132 -1.36 6.33 5.36
C GLN A 132 -0.36 7.00 6.33
N GLY A 133 -0.23 6.55 7.58
CA GLY A 133 0.69 7.15 8.56
C GLY A 133 2.14 6.65 8.48
N TRP A 134 2.34 5.34 8.26
CA TRP A 134 3.68 4.73 8.31
C TRP A 134 4.50 4.91 7.03
N VAL A 135 3.84 5.20 5.91
CA VAL A 135 4.49 5.34 4.60
C VAL A 135 5.25 6.67 4.47
N SER A 136 4.91 7.68 5.27
CA SER A 136 5.54 9.02 5.25
C SER A 136 6.98 8.98 5.76
N ASP A 137 7.19 8.52 7.00
CA ASP A 137 8.51 8.56 7.63
C ASP A 137 9.48 7.51 7.06
N TYR A 138 8.94 6.37 6.61
CA TYR A 138 9.76 5.30 6.03
C TYR A 138 10.35 5.69 4.67
N ARG A 139 9.59 6.41 3.84
CA ARG A 139 10.01 6.83 2.49
C ARG A 139 10.97 8.00 2.49
N LEU A 140 10.87 8.91 3.46
CA LEU A 140 11.81 10.03 3.59
C LEU A 140 13.25 9.54 3.85
N ARG A 141 13.41 8.35 4.43
CA ARG A 141 14.72 7.75 4.74
C ARG A 141 15.28 6.83 3.64
N THR A 142 14.54 6.59 2.56
CA THR A 142 14.97 5.69 1.47
C THR A 142 16.27 6.18 0.80
N PRO A 143 16.41 7.46 0.38
CA PRO A 143 17.63 7.94 -0.25
C PRO A 143 18.85 7.86 0.68
N GLU A 144 18.69 8.22 1.96
CA GLU A 144 19.75 8.16 2.96
C GLU A 144 20.22 6.72 3.23
N ARG A 145 19.28 5.78 3.25
CA ARG A 145 19.59 4.36 3.45
C ARG A 145 20.34 3.77 2.27
N VAL A 146 19.87 4.03 1.05
CA VAL A 146 20.55 3.64 -0.19
C VAL A 146 21.95 4.24 -0.24
N ALA A 147 22.09 5.53 0.10
CA ALA A 147 23.39 6.19 0.17
C ALA A 147 24.33 5.47 1.15
N ARG A 148 23.85 5.14 2.36
CA ARG A 148 24.64 4.40 3.35
C ARG A 148 25.07 3.02 2.85
N TRP A 149 24.18 2.25 2.21
CA TRP A 149 24.54 0.95 1.66
C TRP A 149 25.58 1.06 0.53
N ARG A 150 25.40 2.01 -0.39
CA ARG A 150 26.37 2.26 -1.47
C ARG A 150 27.73 2.68 -0.93
N VAL A 151 27.76 3.59 0.04
CA VAL A 151 29.01 4.03 0.68
C VAL A 151 29.69 2.83 1.35
N LEU A 152 28.96 2.05 2.14
CA LEU A 152 29.49 0.86 2.82
C LEU A 152 30.16 -0.11 1.84
N LEU A 153 29.49 -0.43 0.74
CA LEU A 153 30.02 -1.34 -0.29
C LEU A 153 31.22 -0.75 -1.03
N ALA A 154 31.18 0.55 -1.33
CA ALA A 154 32.30 1.25 -1.99
C ALA A 154 33.56 1.36 -1.11
N MET A 155 33.45 1.25 0.21
CA MET A 155 34.59 1.28 1.12
C MET A 155 35.44 0.00 1.04
N VAL A 156 34.90 -1.11 0.52
CA VAL A 156 35.68 -2.34 0.30
C VAL A 156 36.84 -2.07 -0.65
N ASP A 157 36.62 -1.32 -1.73
CA ASP A 157 37.66 -0.95 -2.70
C ASP A 157 38.67 0.07 -2.14
N LYS A 158 38.41 0.64 -0.95
CA LYS A 158 39.32 1.57 -0.26
C LYS A 158 40.22 0.87 0.76
N LEU A 159 39.96 -0.39 1.05
CA LEU A 159 40.85 -1.22 1.85
C LEU A 159 42.15 -1.50 1.09
N ASP A 160 43.25 -1.69 1.83
CA ASP A 160 44.49 -2.19 1.24
C ASP A 160 44.35 -3.63 0.74
N GLU A 161 45.24 -4.08 -0.14
CA GLU A 161 45.18 -5.39 -0.78
C GLU A 161 45.17 -6.55 0.22
N ALA A 162 45.86 -6.42 1.37
CA ALA A 162 45.89 -7.45 2.40
C ALA A 162 44.52 -7.58 3.09
N LYS A 163 43.89 -6.45 3.45
CA LYS A 163 42.54 -6.43 4.02
C LYS A 163 41.47 -6.87 3.03
N GLN A 164 41.61 -6.52 1.75
CA GLN A 164 40.71 -7.04 0.71
C GLN A 164 40.85 -8.56 0.57
N ALA A 165 42.06 -9.09 0.60
CA ALA A 165 42.29 -10.54 0.56
C ALA A 165 41.69 -11.24 1.79
N GLU A 166 41.87 -10.68 2.99
CA GLU A 166 41.29 -11.20 4.23
C GLU A 166 39.75 -11.20 4.17
N LEU A 167 39.15 -10.10 3.72
CA LEU A 167 37.70 -9.99 3.55
C LEU A 167 37.15 -10.98 2.51
N ALA A 168 37.91 -11.24 1.44
CA ALA A 168 37.58 -12.26 0.44
C ALA A 168 37.58 -13.68 1.03
N THR A 169 38.46 -13.99 2.00
CA THR A 169 38.40 -15.29 2.72
C THR A 169 37.11 -15.46 3.55
N TYR A 170 36.49 -14.35 3.94
CA TYR A 170 35.18 -14.30 4.59
C TYR A 170 34.02 -14.26 3.58
N GLY A 171 34.29 -14.50 2.30
CA GLY A 171 33.28 -14.58 1.25
C GLY A 171 32.91 -13.24 0.63
N TRP A 172 33.56 -12.14 1.00
CA TRP A 172 33.32 -10.79 0.48
C TRP A 172 34.33 -10.41 -0.61
N ASP A 173 34.41 -11.25 -1.64
CA ASP A 173 35.21 -10.96 -2.83
C ASP A 173 34.56 -9.88 -3.72
N ALA A 174 35.30 -9.40 -4.73
CA ALA A 174 34.81 -8.38 -5.66
C ALA A 174 33.50 -8.79 -6.37
N ALA A 175 33.31 -10.09 -6.64
CA ALA A 175 32.09 -10.59 -7.25
C ALA A 175 30.89 -10.48 -6.30
N HIS A 176 31.08 -10.77 -5.01
CA HIS A 176 30.06 -10.59 -4.00
C HIS A 176 29.71 -9.11 -3.80
N VAL A 177 30.70 -8.23 -3.67
CA VAL A 177 30.45 -6.79 -3.55
C VAL A 177 29.65 -6.26 -4.74
N ALA A 178 29.99 -6.69 -5.97
CA ALA A 178 29.23 -6.34 -7.17
C ALA A 178 27.78 -6.86 -7.13
N ARG A 179 27.56 -8.09 -6.65
CA ARG A 179 26.19 -8.63 -6.44
C ARG A 179 25.42 -7.83 -5.41
N ALA A 180 26.02 -7.49 -4.27
CA ALA A 180 25.38 -6.68 -3.24
C ALA A 180 25.02 -5.27 -3.75
N LEU A 181 25.90 -4.64 -4.53
CA LEU A 181 25.58 -3.37 -5.22
C LEU A 181 24.39 -3.53 -6.17
N SER A 182 24.34 -4.62 -6.94
CA SER A 182 23.21 -4.88 -7.85
C SER A 182 21.87 -5.03 -7.10
N LEU A 183 21.87 -5.57 -5.88
CA LEU A 183 20.69 -5.67 -5.03
C LEU A 183 20.24 -4.30 -4.51
N VAL A 184 21.18 -3.42 -4.17
CA VAL A 184 20.88 -2.02 -3.81
C VAL A 184 20.22 -1.30 -4.99
N GLU A 185 20.74 -1.46 -6.21
CA GLU A 185 20.13 -0.87 -7.41
C GLU A 185 18.77 -1.47 -7.74
N ALA A 186 18.59 -2.78 -7.55
CA ALA A 186 17.30 -3.44 -7.70
C ALA A 186 16.25 -2.87 -6.73
N TYR A 187 16.64 -2.56 -5.50
CA TYR A 187 15.77 -1.88 -4.54
C TYR A 187 15.38 -0.47 -5.01
N VAL A 188 16.35 0.33 -5.50
CA VAL A 188 16.07 1.67 -6.04
C VAL A 188 15.06 1.63 -7.19
N LEU A 189 15.21 0.67 -8.11
CA LEU A 189 14.27 0.46 -9.20
C LEU A 189 12.89 0.03 -8.70
N ALA A 190 12.84 -0.88 -7.73
CA ALA A 190 11.58 -1.36 -7.14
C ALA A 190 10.82 -0.23 -6.42
N ASP A 191 11.50 0.63 -5.66
CA ASP A 191 10.92 1.82 -5.04
C ASP A 191 10.36 2.78 -6.10
N ALA A 192 11.12 3.08 -7.16
CA ALA A 192 10.67 3.95 -8.24
C ALA A 192 9.40 3.41 -8.94
N VAL A 193 9.36 2.10 -9.23
CA VAL A 193 8.17 1.44 -9.77
C VAL A 193 6.99 1.57 -8.80
N GLN A 194 7.22 1.33 -7.51
CA GLN A 194 6.16 1.43 -6.51
C GLN A 194 5.62 2.85 -6.39
N GLN A 195 6.47 3.87 -6.40
CA GLN A 195 6.05 5.28 -6.40
C GLN A 195 5.16 5.59 -7.61
N GLN A 196 5.49 5.07 -8.80
CA GLN A 196 4.64 5.22 -9.98
C GLN A 196 3.29 4.53 -9.80
N LYS A 197 3.24 3.33 -9.21
CA LYS A 197 1.98 2.61 -8.96
C LYS A 197 1.09 3.32 -7.94
N VAL A 198 1.66 3.87 -6.87
CA VAL A 198 0.94 4.69 -5.89
C VAL A 198 0.26 5.88 -6.57
N LYS A 199 1.01 6.67 -7.36
CA LYS A 199 0.48 7.80 -8.12
C LYS A 199 -0.65 7.38 -9.08
N ALA A 200 -0.50 6.23 -9.75
CA ALA A 200 -1.51 5.70 -10.63
C ALA A 200 -2.81 5.30 -9.90
N VAL A 201 -2.71 4.71 -8.70
CA VAL A 201 -3.86 4.39 -7.86
C VAL A 201 -4.57 5.65 -7.38
N GLU A 202 -3.83 6.66 -6.92
CA GLU A 202 -4.39 7.95 -6.50
C GLU A 202 -5.16 8.64 -7.64
N ALA A 203 -4.59 8.69 -8.84
CA ALA A 203 -5.26 9.23 -10.01
C ALA A 203 -6.55 8.45 -10.35
N SER A 204 -6.54 7.12 -10.21
CA SER A 204 -7.71 6.27 -10.48
C SER A 204 -8.81 6.46 -9.45
N ARG A 205 -8.42 6.61 -8.18
CA ARG A 205 -9.35 6.89 -7.08
C ARG A 205 -10.03 8.23 -7.30
N ALA A 206 -9.28 9.25 -7.73
CA ALA A 206 -9.84 10.56 -8.08
C ALA A 206 -10.84 10.43 -9.25
N ALA A 207 -10.48 9.71 -10.31
CA ALA A 207 -11.36 9.48 -11.46
C ALA A 207 -12.65 8.72 -11.08
N ALA A 208 -12.55 7.68 -10.25
CA ALA A 208 -13.70 6.92 -9.76
C ALA A 208 -14.63 7.80 -8.91
N LYS A 209 -14.06 8.64 -8.03
CA LYS A 209 -14.83 9.59 -7.21
C LYS A 209 -15.56 10.63 -8.06
N GLN A 210 -14.90 11.16 -9.10
CA GLN A 210 -15.53 12.09 -10.04
C GLN A 210 -16.67 11.42 -10.83
N ALA A 211 -16.46 10.20 -11.33
CA ALA A 211 -17.50 9.44 -12.02
C ALA A 211 -18.70 9.15 -11.11
N GLU A 212 -18.45 8.77 -9.86
CA GLU A 212 -19.50 8.57 -8.86
C GLU A 212 -20.29 9.85 -8.58
N GLN A 213 -19.61 10.99 -8.41
CA GLN A 213 -20.26 12.28 -8.20
C GLN A 213 -21.12 12.69 -9.41
N ALA A 214 -20.66 12.44 -10.62
CA ALA A 214 -21.43 12.69 -11.84
C ALA A 214 -22.69 11.82 -11.89
N LEU A 215 -22.57 10.53 -11.57
CA LEU A 215 -23.69 9.60 -11.51
C LEU A 215 -24.71 10.01 -10.43
N ARG A 216 -24.25 10.40 -9.23
CA ARG A 216 -25.11 10.88 -8.13
C ARG A 216 -25.86 12.16 -8.51
N ARG A 217 -25.19 13.11 -9.16
CA ARG A 217 -25.80 14.35 -9.65
C ARG A 217 -26.86 14.06 -10.71
N TRP A 218 -26.53 13.21 -11.68
CA TRP A 218 -27.48 12.77 -12.70
C TRP A 218 -28.69 12.10 -12.07
N TYR A 219 -28.50 11.13 -11.17
CA TYR A 219 -29.58 10.44 -10.46
C TYR A 219 -30.49 11.40 -9.68
N THR A 220 -29.89 12.40 -9.01
CA THR A 220 -30.65 13.42 -8.26
C THR A 220 -31.48 14.31 -9.20
N GLN A 221 -30.89 14.73 -10.33
CA GLN A 221 -31.56 15.55 -11.34
C GLN A 221 -32.69 14.76 -12.01
N ALA A 222 -32.41 13.52 -12.40
CA ALA A 222 -33.35 12.56 -12.93
C ALA A 222 -34.55 12.43 -11.97
N GLY A 223 -34.34 12.11 -10.68
CA GLY A 223 -35.41 11.99 -9.70
C GLY A 223 -36.25 13.27 -9.50
N ARG A 224 -35.64 14.46 -9.56
CA ARG A 224 -36.38 15.74 -9.54
C ARG A 224 -37.28 15.92 -10.75
N LEU A 225 -36.79 15.54 -11.94
CA LEU A 225 -37.55 15.61 -13.18
C LEU A 225 -38.69 14.58 -13.17
N THR A 226 -38.45 13.36 -12.68
CA THR A 226 -39.50 12.34 -12.47
C THR A 226 -40.61 12.88 -11.58
N ARG A 227 -40.28 13.41 -10.39
CA ARG A 227 -41.28 13.95 -9.47
C ARG A 227 -42.09 15.08 -10.09
N SER A 228 -41.42 15.96 -10.83
CA SER A 228 -42.07 17.08 -11.52
C SER A 228 -43.00 16.59 -12.63
N ALA A 229 -42.60 15.58 -13.39
CA ALA A 229 -43.42 14.99 -14.44
C ALA A 229 -44.61 14.22 -13.88
N ILE A 230 -44.44 13.42 -12.82
CA ILE A 230 -45.54 12.76 -12.11
C ILE A 230 -46.56 13.82 -11.67
N LYS A 231 -46.10 14.89 -11.01
CA LYS A 231 -47.00 15.95 -10.53
C LYS A 231 -47.79 16.64 -11.65
N ARG A 232 -47.18 16.82 -12.83
CA ARG A 232 -47.77 17.58 -13.95
C ARG A 232 -48.59 16.74 -14.92
N ARG A 233 -48.27 15.45 -15.06
CA ARG A 233 -48.78 14.60 -16.15
C ARG A 233 -49.58 13.39 -15.67
N VAL A 234 -49.45 13.02 -14.39
CA VAL A 234 -50.16 11.87 -13.82
C VAL A 234 -51.35 12.38 -12.98
N PRO A 235 -52.57 11.82 -13.17
CA PRO A 235 -53.72 12.16 -12.35
C PRO A 235 -53.43 12.00 -10.85
N PRO A 236 -53.91 12.90 -9.96
CA PRO A 236 -53.59 12.92 -8.54
C PRO A 236 -53.72 11.56 -7.83
N GLU A 237 -54.77 10.81 -8.16
CA GLU A 237 -55.08 9.48 -7.62
C GLU A 237 -54.03 8.41 -7.95
N GLN A 238 -53.23 8.60 -9.00
CA GLN A 238 -52.18 7.66 -9.43
C GLN A 238 -50.76 8.10 -9.03
N GLN A 239 -50.59 9.34 -8.51
CA GLN A 239 -49.26 9.89 -8.24
C GLN A 239 -48.51 9.16 -7.12
N ALA A 240 -49.20 8.73 -6.07
CA ALA A 240 -48.57 8.01 -4.94
C ALA A 240 -48.04 6.64 -5.38
N TYR A 241 -48.82 5.92 -6.17
CA TYR A 241 -48.42 4.63 -6.77
C TYR A 241 -47.20 4.79 -7.69
N MET A 242 -47.22 5.80 -8.57
CA MET A 242 -46.11 6.08 -9.49
C MET A 242 -44.82 6.50 -8.77
N ARG A 243 -44.92 7.25 -7.67
CA ARG A 243 -43.75 7.58 -6.83
C ARG A 243 -43.16 6.36 -6.13
N GLY A 244 -44.02 5.47 -5.61
CA GLY A 244 -43.60 4.22 -4.99
C GLY A 244 -42.89 3.28 -5.95
N LEU A 245 -43.41 3.12 -7.17
CA LEU A 245 -42.79 2.30 -8.22
C LEU A 245 -41.40 2.81 -8.64
N LEU A 246 -41.22 4.12 -8.66
CA LEU A 246 -40.00 4.77 -9.18
C LEU A 246 -39.02 5.17 -8.07
N GLY A 247 -39.36 4.91 -6.80
CA GLY A 247 -38.51 5.20 -5.64
C GLY A 247 -38.21 6.69 -5.44
N VAL A 248 -39.15 7.59 -5.78
CA VAL A 248 -38.95 9.06 -5.79
C VAL A 248 -39.92 9.86 -4.92
#